data_AF-A0A7C7KW61-F1
#
_entry.id   AF-A0A7C7KW61-F1
#
_cell.length_a   1.000
_cell.length_b   1.000
_cell.length_c   1.000
_cell.angle_alpha   90.00
_cell.angle_beta   90.00
_cell.angle_gamma   90.00
#
_symmetry.space_group_name_H-M   'P 1'
#
loop_
_entity.id
_entity.type
_entity.pdbx_description
1 polymer ?
#
loop_
_entity_poly.entity_id
_entity_poly.type
_entity_poly.pdbx_seq_one_letter_code
_entity_poly.pdbx_strand_id
1 'polypeptide(L)'
;YGPLSLSDLETLINSDPTLTAAGFSATLITNPDGTYTLRIDNSSPSRSVRDTGANFYESSPVFVGSGLADIEVAPTLRSDLEDIDFSLAAVFSSFASGWWDRSEELINLLISDISTTRADVRDELRIESALLESIDRKVKEMQGVSIDKEFMEIMKIQRTYEAVARIVQTIDELLETTLSM
;
A
#
# COMPACT_ATOMS: atom_id res chain seq x y z
N TYR A 1 2.48 -2.55 -3.58
CA TYR A 1 1.48 -3.28 -2.80
C TYR A 1 2.24 -4.15 -1.82
N GLY A 2 2.10 -3.89 -0.51
CA GLY A 2 2.85 -4.64 0.50
C GLY A 2 2.49 -6.14 0.45
N PRO A 3 3.41 -7.04 0.80
CA PRO A 3 3.22 -8.48 0.68
C PRO A 3 2.22 -9.06 1.69
N LEU A 4 1.74 -8.26 2.65
CA LEU A 4 0.89 -8.71 3.74
C LEU A 4 -0.56 -8.31 3.48
N SER A 5 -1.44 -9.31 3.44
CA SER A 5 -2.89 -9.14 3.45
C SER A 5 -3.39 -8.76 4.84
N LEU A 6 -4.65 -8.32 4.95
CA LEU A 6 -5.26 -8.05 6.26
C LEU A 6 -5.33 -9.31 7.14
N SER A 7 -5.46 -10.49 6.53
CA SER A 7 -5.40 -11.79 7.22
C SER A 7 -3.98 -12.11 7.73
N ASP A 8 -2.95 -11.71 6.99
CA ASP A 8 -1.56 -11.85 7.45
C ASP A 8 -1.28 -10.94 8.66
N LEU A 9 -1.84 -9.73 8.65
CA LEU A 9 -1.74 -8.78 9.78
C LEU A 9 -2.51 -9.26 11.01
N GLU A 10 -3.72 -9.80 10.84
CA GLU A 10 -4.48 -10.45 11.92
C GLU A 10 -3.67 -11.59 12.55
N THR A 11 -3.05 -12.43 11.71
CA THR A 11 -2.24 -13.56 12.16
C THR A 11 -0.99 -13.09 12.89
N LEU A 12 -0.29 -12.08 12.37
CA LEU A 12 0.90 -11.50 13.01
C LEU A 12 0.58 -10.93 14.40
N ILE A 13 -0.49 -10.14 14.52
CA ILE A 13 -0.88 -9.53 15.81
C ILE A 13 -1.25 -10.61 16.84
N ASN A 14 -2.03 -11.62 16.43
CA ASN A 14 -2.49 -12.67 17.33
C ASN A 14 -1.43 -13.73 17.65
N SER A 15 -0.32 -13.78 16.90
CA SER A 15 0.80 -14.70 17.14
C SER A 15 1.99 -14.04 17.85
N ASP A 16 2.01 -12.71 17.95
CA ASP A 16 3.06 -11.99 18.67
C ASP A 16 2.87 -12.15 20.19
N PRO A 17 3.82 -12.79 20.89
CA PRO A 17 3.72 -13.05 22.32
C PRO A 17 3.79 -11.77 23.16
N THR A 18 4.42 -10.70 22.66
CA THR A 18 4.48 -9.41 23.36
C THR A 18 3.16 -8.67 23.28
N LEU A 19 2.51 -8.67 22.12
CA LEU A 19 1.21 -8.02 21.92
C LEU A 19 0.10 -8.77 22.65
N THR A 20 0.07 -10.09 22.53
CA THR A 20 -0.92 -10.94 23.21
C THR A 20 -0.75 -10.92 24.73
N ALA A 21 0.49 -10.88 25.25
CA ALA A 21 0.74 -10.68 26.69
C ALA A 21 0.28 -9.30 27.19
N ALA A 22 0.34 -8.27 26.32
CA ALA A 22 -0.22 -6.95 26.60
C ALA A 22 -1.75 -6.85 26.37
N GLY A 23 -2.40 -7.99 26.10
CA GLY A 23 -3.85 -8.11 25.95
C GLY A 23 -4.37 -7.70 24.57
N PHE A 24 -3.52 -7.38 23.61
CA PHE A 24 -3.98 -7.03 22.25
C PHE A 24 -4.38 -8.28 21.46
N SER A 25 -5.44 -8.15 20.68
CA SER A 25 -5.94 -9.14 19.73
C SER A 25 -6.49 -8.44 18.49
N ALA A 26 -6.47 -9.11 17.36
CA ALA A 26 -7.02 -8.60 16.10
C ALA A 26 -8.09 -9.55 15.55
N THR A 27 -9.06 -9.00 14.83
CA THR A 27 -10.11 -9.75 14.16
C THR A 27 -10.43 -9.10 12.82
N LEU A 28 -10.46 -9.89 11.76
CA LEU A 28 -10.91 -9.43 10.45
C LEU A 28 -12.43 -9.48 10.34
N ILE A 29 -13.06 -8.33 10.10
CA ILE A 29 -14.49 -8.18 9.91
C ILE A 29 -14.79 -7.98 8.43
N THR A 30 -15.72 -8.77 7.90
CA THR A 30 -16.28 -8.55 6.56
C THR A 30 -17.52 -7.68 6.69
N ASN A 31 -17.53 -6.55 5.99
CA ASN A 31 -18.62 -5.59 6.05
C ASN A 31 -19.72 -5.94 5.03
N PRO A 32 -20.98 -5.51 5.27
CA PRO A 32 -22.09 -5.77 4.35
C PRO A 32 -21.92 -5.15 2.95
N ASP A 33 -21.06 -4.15 2.82
CA ASP A 33 -20.73 -3.47 1.55
C ASP A 33 -19.60 -4.19 0.76
N GLY A 34 -19.11 -5.33 1.25
CA GLY A 34 -18.03 -6.10 0.62
C GLY A 34 -16.62 -5.60 0.95
N THR A 35 -16.48 -4.59 1.81
CA THR A 35 -15.18 -4.16 2.33
C THR A 35 -14.74 -4.98 3.54
N TYR A 36 -13.48 -4.82 3.94
CA TYR A 36 -12.90 -5.51 5.09
C TYR A 36 -12.39 -4.50 6.11
N THR A 37 -12.56 -4.79 7.40
CA THR A 37 -12.05 -3.98 8.50
C THR A 37 -11.25 -4.86 9.45
N LEU A 38 -9.99 -4.51 9.69
CA LEU A 38 -9.20 -5.13 10.75
C LEU A 38 -9.53 -4.42 12.07
N ARG A 39 -10.24 -5.11 12.95
CA ARG A 39 -10.55 -4.63 14.31
C ARG A 39 -9.43 -5.09 15.23
N ILE A 40 -8.90 -4.19 16.06
CA ILE A 40 -7.93 -4.52 17.10
C ILE A 40 -8.58 -4.23 18.45
N ASP A 41 -8.68 -5.25 19.29
CA ASP A 41 -9.21 -5.19 20.65
C ASP A 41 -8.08 -5.35 21.67
N ASN A 42 -8.23 -4.74 22.84
CA ASN A 42 -7.37 -5.01 23.98
C ASN A 42 -8.21 -5.56 25.14
N SER A 43 -7.88 -6.76 25.62
CA SER A 43 -8.53 -7.47 26.72
C SER A 43 -8.28 -6.85 28.10
N SER A 44 -7.47 -5.79 28.18
CA SER A 44 -7.29 -4.95 29.35
C SER A 44 -8.03 -3.61 29.26
N PRO A 45 -9.37 -3.56 29.29
CA PRO A 45 -10.08 -2.36 29.69
C PRO A 45 -10.41 -2.47 31.18
N SER A 46 -9.40 -2.42 32.06
CA SER A 46 -9.64 -2.14 33.48
C SER A 46 -8.98 -0.84 33.88
N ARG A 47 -9.22 0.22 33.10
CA ARG A 47 -9.18 1.59 33.62
C ARG A 47 -10.58 1.97 34.10
N SER A 48 -11.09 1.20 35.06
CA SER A 48 -12.19 1.66 35.93
C SER A 48 -11.55 2.59 36.96
N VAL A 49 -12.18 3.74 37.26
CA VAL A 49 -11.85 4.47 38.49
C VAL A 49 -12.15 3.51 39.63
N ARG A 50 -11.10 2.98 40.24
CA ARG A 50 -11.18 2.18 41.46
C ARG A 50 -10.76 3.11 42.55
N ASP A 51 -11.68 3.28 43.47
CA ASP A 51 -11.42 3.74 44.81
C ASP A 51 -10.19 3.06 45.44
N THR A 52 -9.54 3.70 46.41
CA THR A 52 -8.28 3.23 47.02
C THR A 52 -8.40 1.81 47.62
N GLY A 53 -9.62 1.36 47.94
CA GLY A 53 -9.93 0.01 48.42
C GLY A 53 -10.23 -1.06 47.36
N ALA A 54 -10.13 -0.75 46.06
CA ALA A 54 -10.51 -1.63 44.95
C ALA A 54 -11.99 -2.07 44.92
N ASN A 55 -12.85 -1.39 45.67
CA ASN A 55 -14.29 -1.63 45.73
C ASN A 55 -14.99 -1.09 44.47
N PHE A 56 -15.94 -1.86 43.93
CA PHE A 56 -16.93 -1.36 42.98
C PHE A 56 -18.07 -0.75 43.81
N TYR A 57 -18.06 0.57 44.01
CA TYR A 57 -19.22 1.24 44.60
C TYR A 57 -20.32 1.37 43.55
N GLU A 58 -21.40 0.64 43.75
CA GLU A 58 -22.68 0.95 43.11
C GLU A 58 -23.17 2.33 43.62
N SER A 59 -24.01 3.01 42.83
CA SER A 59 -24.50 4.34 43.21
C SER A 59 -25.22 4.30 44.56
N SER A 60 -24.59 4.84 45.60
CA SER A 60 -25.24 5.12 46.88
C SER A 60 -26.11 6.38 46.76
N PRO A 61 -27.32 6.39 47.36
CA PRO A 61 -28.16 7.58 47.33
C PRO A 61 -27.53 8.71 48.16
N VAL A 62 -27.62 9.95 47.66
CA VAL A 62 -27.10 11.16 48.33
C VAL A 62 -27.85 11.45 49.63
N PHE A 63 -29.12 11.07 49.69
CA PHE A 63 -29.99 11.21 50.85
C PHE A 63 -30.53 9.86 51.30
N VAL A 64 -30.64 9.69 52.61
CA VAL A 64 -31.33 8.59 53.28
C VAL A 64 -32.59 9.13 53.96
N GLY A 65 -33.47 8.22 54.39
CA GLY A 65 -34.77 8.58 54.97
C GLY A 65 -35.92 8.32 54.01
N SER A 66 -37.13 8.29 54.56
CA SER A 66 -38.35 7.89 53.86
C SER A 66 -39.34 9.05 53.64
N GLY A 67 -39.07 10.23 54.19
CA GLY A 67 -39.91 11.42 54.06
C GLY A 67 -39.26 12.71 54.56
N LEU A 68 -40.07 13.78 54.65
CA LEU A 68 -39.60 15.14 55.00
C LEU A 68 -39.10 15.28 56.45
N ALA A 69 -39.50 14.36 57.33
CA ALA A 69 -39.15 14.43 58.75
C ALA A 69 -37.82 13.72 59.07
N ASP A 70 -37.34 12.84 58.18
CA ASP A 70 -36.20 11.95 58.39
C ASP A 70 -35.20 11.96 57.22
N ILE A 71 -35.38 12.86 56.25
CA ILE A 71 -34.39 13.04 55.17
C ILE A 71 -33.09 13.59 55.74
N GLU A 72 -32.00 12.85 55.54
CA GLU A 72 -30.67 13.24 55.94
C GLU A 72 -29.68 12.94 54.81
N VAL A 73 -28.55 13.66 54.78
CA VAL A 73 -27.44 13.33 53.90
C VAL A 73 -26.90 11.96 54.30
N ALA A 74 -26.63 11.08 53.33
CA ALA A 74 -26.07 9.78 53.62
C ALA A 74 -24.75 9.94 54.42
N PRO A 75 -24.60 9.27 55.58
CA PRO A 75 -23.43 9.46 56.44
C PRO A 75 -22.12 8.97 55.81
N THR A 76 -22.21 8.12 54.78
CA THR A 76 -21.08 7.66 53.98
C THR A 76 -20.69 8.66 52.89
N LEU A 77 -21.52 9.64 52.54
CA LEU A 77 -21.31 10.49 51.36
C LEU A 77 -19.95 11.20 51.39
N ARG A 78 -19.49 11.65 52.57
CA ARG A 78 -18.20 12.33 52.67
C ARG A 78 -17.03 11.38 52.43
N SER A 79 -17.03 10.18 53.03
CA SER A 79 -15.99 9.17 52.77
C SER A 79 -16.03 8.70 51.33
N ASP A 80 -17.23 8.53 50.77
CA ASP A 80 -17.43 8.08 49.38
C ASP A 80 -16.89 9.12 48.37
N LEU A 81 -16.94 10.42 48.71
CA LEU A 81 -16.38 11.50 47.87
C LEU A 81 -14.87 11.69 48.08
N GLU A 82 -14.36 11.45 49.30
CA GLU A 82 -12.94 11.60 49.64
C GLU A 82 -12.07 10.47 49.08
N ASP A 83 -12.65 9.28 48.84
CA ASP A 83 -11.94 8.08 48.39
C ASP A 83 -11.94 7.92 46.84
N ILE A 84 -12.64 8.82 46.12
CA ILE A 84 -12.58 8.88 44.65
C ILE A 84 -11.15 9.21 44.18
N ASP A 85 -10.46 8.21 43.62
CA ASP A 85 -9.14 8.37 43.03
C ASP A 85 -9.21 8.97 41.60
N PHE A 86 -9.16 10.30 41.53
CA PHE A 86 -9.07 11.03 40.25
C PHE A 86 -7.74 10.82 39.52
N SER A 87 -6.70 10.26 40.16
CA SER A 87 -5.42 9.99 39.51
C SER A 87 -5.57 8.96 38.38
N LEU A 88 -6.49 8.00 38.51
CA LEU A 88 -6.79 7.02 37.46
C LEU A 88 -7.38 7.65 36.20
N ALA A 89 -8.19 8.70 36.34
CA ALA A 89 -8.70 9.46 35.20
C ALA A 89 -7.57 10.23 34.49
N ALA A 90 -6.65 10.82 35.27
CA ALA A 90 -5.44 11.45 34.72
C ALA A 90 -4.52 10.43 34.03
N VAL A 91 -4.36 9.23 34.61
CA VAL A 91 -3.59 8.14 34.01
C VAL A 91 -4.23 7.65 32.72
N PHE A 92 -5.55 7.47 32.66
CA PHE A 92 -6.26 7.12 31.42
C PHE A 92 -6.05 8.18 30.34
N SER A 93 -6.20 9.47 30.69
CA SER A 93 -5.95 10.59 29.79
C SER A 93 -4.52 10.55 29.23
N SER A 94 -3.52 10.39 30.10
CA SER A 94 -2.11 10.33 29.70
C SER A 94 -1.78 9.12 28.82
N PHE A 95 -2.40 7.97 29.08
CA PHE A 95 -2.26 6.77 28.25
C PHE A 95 -2.90 6.98 26.87
N ALA A 96 -4.12 7.53 26.83
CA ALA A 96 -4.82 7.78 25.58
C ALA A 96 -4.07 8.79 24.70
N SER A 97 -3.55 9.88 25.29
CA SER A 97 -2.72 10.85 24.56
C SER A 97 -1.42 10.22 24.07
N GLY A 98 -0.71 9.46 24.93
CA GLY A 98 0.54 8.80 24.53
C GLY A 98 0.35 7.76 23.42
N TRP A 99 -0.76 7.00 23.45
CA TRP A 99 -1.10 6.07 22.38
C TRP A 99 -1.40 6.80 21.06
N TRP A 100 -2.13 7.91 21.11
CA TRP A 100 -2.42 8.74 19.95
C TRP A 100 -1.14 9.31 19.33
N ASP A 101 -0.29 9.93 20.15
CA ASP A 101 0.98 10.53 19.70
C ASP A 101 1.87 9.49 19.02
N ARG A 102 1.98 8.28 19.60
CA ARG A 102 2.76 7.19 19.03
C ARG A 102 2.18 6.66 17.72
N SER A 103 0.85 6.61 17.61
CA SER A 103 0.17 6.18 16.39
C SER A 103 0.38 7.17 15.25
N GLU A 104 0.32 8.47 15.56
CA GLU A 104 0.62 9.54 14.59
C GLU A 104 2.05 9.45 14.08
N GLU A 105 3.02 9.23 14.96
CA GLU A 105 4.42 9.03 14.58
C GLU A 105 4.59 7.86 13.60
N LEU A 106 3.98 6.71 13.88
CA LEU A 106 4.04 5.53 13.01
C LEU A 106 3.42 5.78 11.64
N ILE A 107 2.28 6.50 11.59
CA ILE A 107 1.63 6.87 10.33
C ILE A 107 2.54 7.80 9.51
N ASN A 108 3.17 8.79 10.14
CA ASN A 108 4.08 9.71 9.45
C ASN A 108 5.32 8.98 8.89
N LEU A 109 5.86 8.02 9.63
CA LEU A 109 6.95 7.17 9.15
C LEU A 109 6.54 6.34 7.93
N LEU A 110 5.36 5.72 7.97
CA LEU A 110 4.81 4.96 6.84
C LEU A 110 4.60 5.84 5.60
N ILE A 111 4.05 7.05 5.77
CA ILE A 111 3.84 8.00 4.67
C ILE A 111 5.19 8.41 4.06
N SER A 112 6.19 8.64 4.90
CA SER A 112 7.54 8.97 4.46
C SER A 112 8.13 7.84 3.62
N ASP A 113 8.05 6.60 4.10
CA ASP A 113 8.59 5.41 3.41
C ASP A 113 7.90 5.14 2.06
N ILE A 114 6.57 5.29 2.00
CA ILE A 114 5.81 5.19 0.74
C ILE A 114 6.25 6.30 -0.23
N SER A 115 6.48 7.50 0.28
CA SER A 115 6.87 8.65 -0.54
C SER A 115 8.26 8.48 -1.13
N THR A 116 9.23 8.01 -0.34
CA THR A 116 10.60 7.71 -0.81
C THR A 116 10.58 6.56 -1.82
N THR A 117 9.90 5.46 -1.50
CA THR A 117 9.75 4.32 -2.41
C THR A 117 9.15 4.73 -3.75
N ARG A 118 8.12 5.58 -3.73
CA ARG A 118 7.50 6.09 -4.97
C ARG A 118 8.46 6.96 -5.78
N ALA A 119 9.26 7.80 -5.11
CA ALA A 119 10.25 8.63 -5.79
C ALA A 119 11.31 7.76 -6.48
N ASP A 120 11.83 6.75 -5.78
CA ASP A 120 12.84 5.82 -6.30
C ASP A 120 12.34 5.06 -7.53
N VAL A 121 11.14 4.46 -7.45
CA VAL A 121 10.52 3.75 -8.58
C VAL A 121 10.29 4.67 -9.78
N ARG A 122 9.91 5.93 -9.53
CA ARG A 122 9.70 6.91 -10.60
C ARG A 122 11.02 7.29 -11.29
N ASP A 123 12.10 7.42 -10.53
CA ASP A 123 13.42 7.69 -11.08
C ASP A 123 13.97 6.50 -11.87
N GLU A 124 13.77 5.28 -11.38
CA GLU A 124 14.12 4.05 -12.11
C GLU A 124 13.38 3.97 -13.45
N LEU A 125 12.06 4.17 -13.46
CA LEU A 125 11.26 4.18 -14.68
C LEU A 125 11.73 5.25 -15.67
N ARG A 126 12.13 6.44 -15.18
CA ARG A 126 12.65 7.52 -16.02
C ARG A 126 13.98 7.12 -16.67
N ILE A 127 14.88 6.49 -15.91
CA ILE A 127 16.18 6.00 -16.41
C ILE A 127 15.96 4.89 -17.45
N GLU A 128 15.10 3.92 -17.16
CA GLU A 128 14.79 2.81 -18.07
C GLU A 128 14.17 3.31 -19.37
N SER A 129 13.23 4.25 -19.29
CA SER A 129 12.60 4.86 -20.47
C SER A 129 13.64 5.59 -21.35
N ALA A 130 14.56 6.34 -20.73
CA ALA A 130 15.63 7.03 -21.45
C ALA A 130 16.63 6.05 -22.09
N LEU A 131 16.91 4.93 -21.43
CA LEU A 131 17.76 3.86 -21.95
C LEU A 131 17.09 3.19 -23.16
N LEU A 132 15.80 2.86 -23.05
CA LEU A 132 15.02 2.23 -24.11
C LEU A 132 14.96 3.14 -25.35
N GLU A 133 14.74 4.45 -25.15
CA GLU A 133 14.77 5.42 -26.24
C GLU A 133 16.16 5.52 -26.90
N SER A 134 17.24 5.43 -26.10
CA SER A 134 18.61 5.41 -26.62
C SER A 134 18.90 4.17 -27.46
N ILE A 135 18.43 2.99 -27.01
CA ILE A 135 18.55 1.74 -27.75
C ILE A 135 17.73 1.81 -29.05
N ASP A 136 16.48 2.30 -29.00
CA ASP A 136 15.63 2.46 -30.18
C ASP A 136 16.29 3.37 -31.23
N ARG A 137 16.89 4.50 -30.80
CA ARG A 137 17.66 5.36 -31.70
C ARG A 137 18.84 4.63 -32.35
N LYS A 138 19.61 3.85 -31.58
CA LYS A 138 20.73 3.05 -32.13
C LYS A 138 20.26 1.97 -33.11
N VAL A 139 19.15 1.30 -32.82
CA VAL A 139 18.56 0.30 -33.72
C VAL A 139 18.15 0.96 -35.04
N LYS A 140 17.47 2.10 -34.98
CA LYS A 140 17.10 2.88 -36.17
C LYS A 140 18.29 3.38 -36.96
N GLU A 141 19.36 3.82 -36.29
CA GLU A 141 20.62 4.21 -36.93
C GLU A 141 21.26 3.03 -37.69
N MET A 142 21.32 1.84 -37.08
CA MET A 142 21.82 0.63 -37.76
C MET A 142 20.94 0.20 -38.93
N GLN A 143 19.61 0.30 -38.80
CA GLN A 143 18.66 -0.05 -39.85
C GLN A 143 18.67 0.95 -41.02
N GLY A 144 18.89 2.25 -40.74
CA GLY A 144 18.96 3.30 -41.76
C GLY A 144 20.06 3.07 -42.79
N VAL A 145 21.19 2.47 -42.40
CA VAL A 145 22.29 2.13 -43.32
C VAL A 145 21.97 0.89 -44.18
N SER A 146 21.05 0.02 -43.73
CA SER A 146 20.70 -1.22 -44.44
C SER A 146 19.68 -1.02 -45.56
N ILE A 147 18.70 -0.11 -45.41
CA ILE A 147 17.63 0.09 -46.41
C ILE A 147 18.18 0.68 -47.70
N ASP A 148 19.02 1.71 -47.63
CA ASP A 148 19.62 2.31 -48.84
C ASP A 148 20.57 1.33 -49.54
N LYS A 149 21.27 0.50 -48.77
CA LYS A 149 22.15 -0.54 -49.32
C LYS A 149 21.34 -1.65 -50.00
N GLU A 150 20.29 -2.15 -49.35
CA GLU A 150 19.39 -3.15 -49.94
C GLU A 150 18.64 -2.58 -51.16
N PHE A 151 18.24 -1.31 -51.13
CA PHE A 151 17.63 -0.65 -52.29
C PHE A 151 18.62 -0.53 -53.47
N MET A 152 19.87 -0.14 -53.21
CA MET A 152 20.92 -0.15 -54.25
C MET A 152 21.17 -1.55 -54.80
N GLU A 153 21.17 -2.58 -53.94
CA GLU A 153 21.32 -3.99 -54.33
C GLU A 153 20.17 -4.42 -55.24
N ILE A 154 18.91 -4.10 -54.88
CA ILE A 154 17.71 -4.37 -55.68
C ILE A 154 17.75 -3.63 -57.02
N MET A 155 18.11 -2.34 -57.03
CA MET A 155 18.23 -1.55 -58.26
C MET A 155 19.31 -2.11 -59.20
N LYS A 156 20.42 -2.61 -58.63
CA LYS A 156 21.48 -3.26 -59.40
C LYS A 156 21.00 -4.59 -59.99
N ILE A 157 20.25 -5.38 -59.24
CA ILE A 157 19.64 -6.63 -59.72
C ILE A 157 18.64 -6.33 -60.85
N GLN A 158 17.75 -5.35 -60.69
CA GLN A 158 16.79 -4.95 -61.72
C GLN A 158 17.49 -4.50 -63.01
N ARG A 159 18.50 -3.65 -62.92
CA ARG A 159 19.27 -3.19 -64.09
C ARG A 159 20.02 -4.32 -64.77
N THR A 160 20.55 -5.28 -64.00
CA THR A 160 21.21 -6.47 -64.54
C THR A 160 20.18 -7.37 -65.23
N TYR A 161 18.99 -7.52 -64.67
CA TYR A 161 17.89 -8.28 -65.26
C TYR A 161 17.43 -7.65 -66.59
N GLU A 162 17.27 -6.33 -66.66
CA GLU A 162 16.96 -5.62 -67.90
C GLU A 162 18.06 -5.79 -68.97
N ALA A 163 19.33 -5.76 -68.57
CA ALA A 163 20.44 -5.99 -69.48
C ALA A 163 20.44 -7.42 -70.02
N VAL A 164 20.20 -8.41 -69.15
CA VAL A 164 20.08 -9.83 -69.55
C VAL A 164 18.89 -10.04 -70.48
N ALA A 165 17.73 -9.42 -70.20
CA ALA A 165 16.56 -9.53 -71.06
C ALA A 165 16.83 -8.99 -72.48
N ARG A 166 17.57 -7.88 -72.61
CA ARG A 166 17.99 -7.35 -73.92
C ARG A 166 18.98 -8.28 -74.63
N ILE A 167 19.89 -8.90 -73.89
CA ILE A 167 20.83 -9.89 -74.44
C ILE A 167 20.06 -11.12 -74.95
N VAL A 168 19.11 -11.63 -74.19
CA VAL A 168 18.26 -12.75 -74.61
C VAL A 168 17.46 -12.36 -75.85
N GLN A 169 16.85 -11.18 -75.87
CA GLN A 169 16.10 -10.70 -77.02
C GLN A 169 16.97 -10.54 -78.28
N THR A 170 18.20 -10.03 -78.14
CA THR A 170 19.14 -9.96 -79.27
C THR A 170 19.60 -11.34 -79.72
N ILE A 171 19.76 -12.30 -78.81
CA ILE A 171 20.04 -13.70 -79.17
C ILE A 171 18.85 -14.31 -79.91
N ASP A 172 17.62 -14.07 -79.46
CA ASP A 172 16.40 -14.54 -80.13
C ASP A 172 16.28 -13.94 -81.53
N GLU A 173 16.52 -12.64 -81.70
CA GLU A 173 16.54 -11.96 -83.01
C GLU A 173 17.64 -12.51 -83.93
N LEU A 174 18.82 -12.83 -83.39
CA LEU A 174 19.92 -13.44 -84.15
C LEU A 174 19.61 -14.90 -84.53
N LEU A 175 18.97 -15.66 -83.65
CA LEU A 175 18.51 -17.03 -83.92
C LEU A 175 17.41 -17.05 -84.98
N GLU A 176 16.43 -16.15 -84.90
CA GLU A 176 15.38 -16.01 -85.91
C GLU A 176 15.94 -15.59 -87.27
N THR A 177 16.93 -14.69 -87.29
CA THR A 177 17.63 -14.29 -88.52
C THR A 177 18.43 -15.46 -89.12
N THR A 178 19.10 -16.26 -88.30
CA THR A 178 19.88 -17.41 -88.80
C THR A 178 19.03 -18.61 -89.20
N LEU A 179 17.84 -18.79 -88.63
CA LEU A 179 16.88 -19.85 -89.01
C LEU A 179 15.97 -19.47 -90.17
N SER A 180 15.80 -18.17 -90.48
CA SER A 180 14.98 -17.71 -91.62
C SER A 180 15.77 -17.40 -92.89
N MET A 181 17.08 -17.65 -92.90
CA MET A 181 17.92 -17.76 -94.11
C MET A 181 18.09 -19.22 -94.53
#